data_AF-A0A922L2F7-F1
#
_entry.id   AF-A0A922L2F7-F1
#
_cell.length_a   1.000
_cell.length_b   1.000
_cell.length_c   1.000
_cell.angle_alpha   90.00
_cell.angle_beta   90.00
_cell.angle_gamma   90.00
#
_symmetry.space_group_name_H-M   'P 1'
#
loop_
_entity.id
_entity.type
_entity.pdbx_description
1 polymer ?
#
loop_
_entity_poly.entity_id
_entity_poly.type
_entity_poly.pdbx_seq_one_letter_code
_entity_poly.pdbx_strand_id
1 'polypeptide(L)'
;MLFRVKNFIYNAMKHIGDEYGSSHYRRLHRMDMILCIYSFIRLLIIGLMYMDVDRFPLYKYDYASLYCWENRKIVNKFFIIIQILITMIGFVGIKTFFYTPSNRLSIQILYDCIVYNTDQYYKSFDKPENIATKMSIRFDNHYCQHIHHHHHHHRHHQCSSMVMKKLFISIIIKYLIYIKVWLKSWLEMDHIDREMFEKINKMKLFPYATAKCRYNVVLFVMIIDFCTFIGHFIAIIHNLLQLYQYAALLSCTIMATYQLFHCGLNELNRKFYKIILDNKKRQKQKSINQNELQQLQFIYRQHNRLSYYELLTNKQTWSHSLYYFTIISLPINITFICELIFEDLSIQIQLLFISIIIIHMLTGLLPFLTLAHVSNDFHRIRNYILPMQPLLKCGQHLRMKIKYDCLYERLMFGKKIAYTIGHLAEITFTGLVEAFLHYFVAFFLIIGFYMKEQKL
;
A
#
# COMPACT_ATOMS: atom_id res chain seq x y z
N MET A 1 -15.26 7.72 -14.47
CA MET A 1 -14.73 7.09 -13.24
C MET A 1 -15.50 7.47 -11.97
N LEU A 2 -15.88 8.75 -11.78
CA LEU A 2 -16.44 9.31 -10.53
C LEU A 2 -17.67 8.58 -9.94
N PHE A 3 -18.48 7.86 -10.73
CA PHE A 3 -19.69 7.19 -10.23
C PHE A 3 -19.50 5.73 -9.79
N ARG A 4 -18.31 5.13 -9.98
CA ARG A 4 -18.02 3.74 -9.56
C ARG A 4 -17.11 3.68 -8.34
N VAL A 5 -17.43 4.50 -7.34
CA VAL A 5 -16.60 4.72 -6.14
C VAL A 5 -16.37 3.45 -5.33
N LYS A 6 -17.37 2.55 -5.28
CA LYS A 6 -17.30 1.33 -4.45
C LYS A 6 -16.13 0.40 -4.80
N ASN A 7 -15.65 0.43 -6.05
CA ASN A 7 -14.53 -0.38 -6.54
C ASN A 7 -13.51 0.52 -7.28
N PHE A 8 -13.12 1.64 -6.66
CA PHE A 8 -12.35 2.70 -7.33
C PHE A 8 -11.04 2.20 -7.93
N ILE A 9 -10.18 1.54 -7.15
CA ILE A 9 -8.85 1.08 -7.58
C ILE A 9 -8.98 0.02 -8.67
N TYR A 10 -9.88 -0.94 -8.48
CA TYR A 10 -10.16 -1.96 -9.49
C TYR A 10 -10.58 -1.32 -10.83
N ASN A 11 -11.55 -0.39 -10.79
CA ASN A 11 -12.04 0.26 -12.00
C ASN A 11 -10.98 1.18 -12.64
N ALA A 12 -10.18 1.89 -11.83
CA ALA A 12 -9.12 2.75 -12.31
C ALA A 12 -8.06 1.93 -13.06
N MET A 13 -7.57 0.84 -12.46
CA MET A 13 -6.59 -0.03 -13.09
C MET A 13 -7.15 -0.78 -14.30
N LYS A 14 -8.42 -1.19 -14.25
CA LYS A 14 -9.08 -1.82 -15.40
C LYS A 14 -9.22 -0.87 -16.58
N HIS A 15 -9.65 0.36 -16.33
CA HIS A 15 -9.71 1.41 -17.35
C HIS A 15 -8.33 1.70 -17.96
N ILE A 16 -7.28 1.79 -17.13
CA ILE A 16 -5.91 1.99 -17.60
C ILE A 16 -5.42 0.80 -18.45
N GLY A 17 -5.80 -0.43 -18.11
CA GLY A 17 -5.37 -1.61 -18.87
C GLY A 17 -6.16 -1.83 -20.16
N ASP A 18 -7.48 -1.73 -20.09
CA ASP A 18 -8.39 -2.18 -21.16
C ASP A 18 -8.66 -1.08 -22.19
N GLU A 19 -8.72 0.19 -21.78
CA GLU A 19 -9.11 1.31 -22.65
C GLU A 19 -7.92 2.14 -23.14
N TYR A 20 -6.69 1.76 -22.78
CA TYR A 20 -5.47 2.49 -23.12
C TYR A 20 -5.35 2.69 -24.64
N GLY A 21 -5.13 3.94 -25.05
CA GLY A 21 -4.96 4.30 -26.47
C GLY A 21 -6.26 4.56 -27.23
N SER A 22 -7.43 4.22 -26.67
CA SER A 22 -8.71 4.60 -27.26
C SER A 22 -8.86 6.13 -27.39
N SER A 23 -9.67 6.59 -28.36
CA SER A 23 -9.94 8.03 -28.53
C SER A 23 -10.65 8.61 -27.30
N HIS A 24 -11.55 7.84 -26.69
CA HIS A 24 -12.28 8.22 -25.48
C HIS A 24 -11.33 8.40 -24.29
N TYR A 25 -10.47 7.41 -24.02
CA TYR A 25 -9.44 7.47 -22.97
C TYR A 25 -8.55 8.70 -23.11
N ARG A 26 -8.04 8.95 -24.33
CA ARG A 26 -7.18 10.11 -24.61
C ARG A 26 -7.92 11.44 -24.41
N ARG A 27 -9.19 11.53 -24.79
CA ARG A 27 -9.99 12.76 -24.62
C ARG A 27 -10.28 13.00 -23.13
N LEU A 28 -10.69 11.98 -22.39
CA LEU A 28 -10.99 12.08 -20.96
C LEU A 28 -9.76 12.59 -20.18
N HIS A 29 -8.61 11.96 -20.34
CA HIS A 29 -7.42 12.34 -19.57
C HIS A 29 -6.76 13.65 -20.03
N ARG A 30 -6.97 14.07 -21.29
CA ARG A 30 -6.63 15.44 -21.70
C ARG A 30 -7.50 16.46 -20.97
N MET A 31 -8.81 16.19 -20.82
CA MET A 31 -9.67 17.06 -20.03
C MET A 31 -9.27 17.09 -18.56
N ASP A 32 -8.96 15.93 -17.95
CA ASP A 32 -8.45 15.86 -16.58
C ASP A 32 -7.18 16.71 -16.40
N MET A 33 -6.25 16.65 -17.37
CA MET A 33 -5.04 17.48 -17.34
C MET A 33 -5.33 18.97 -17.50
N ILE A 34 -6.22 19.36 -18.41
CA ILE A 34 -6.61 20.76 -18.59
C ILE A 34 -7.25 21.29 -17.29
N LEU A 35 -8.14 20.52 -16.68
CA LEU A 35 -8.77 20.87 -15.40
C LEU A 35 -7.76 20.97 -14.26
N CYS A 36 -6.77 20.08 -14.21
CA CYS A 36 -5.68 20.16 -13.22
C CYS A 36 -4.79 21.39 -13.45
N ILE A 37 -4.44 21.71 -14.70
CA ILE A 37 -3.64 22.90 -15.05
C ILE A 37 -4.40 24.17 -14.68
N TYR A 38 -5.68 24.24 -15.05
CA TYR A 38 -6.56 25.34 -14.68
C TYR A 38 -6.64 25.51 -13.16
N SER A 39 -6.83 24.41 -12.42
CA SER A 39 -6.89 24.46 -10.95
C SER A 39 -5.57 24.94 -10.35
N PHE A 40 -4.44 24.47 -10.86
CA PHE A 40 -3.11 24.91 -10.43
C PHE A 40 -2.88 26.40 -10.69
N ILE A 41 -3.19 26.89 -11.90
CA ILE A 41 -3.07 28.31 -12.23
C ILE A 41 -3.96 29.15 -11.31
N ARG A 42 -5.20 28.74 -11.08
CA ARG A 42 -6.12 29.45 -10.19
C ARG A 42 -5.58 29.50 -8.75
N LEU A 43 -5.00 28.41 -8.25
CA LEU A 43 -4.39 28.39 -6.92
C LEU A 43 -3.16 29.28 -6.82
N LEU A 44 -2.32 29.34 -7.85
CA LEU A 44 -1.19 30.28 -7.91
C LEU A 44 -1.67 31.73 -7.89
N ILE A 45 -2.71 32.05 -8.65
CA ILE A 45 -3.33 33.39 -8.69
C ILE A 45 -3.87 33.78 -7.31
N ILE A 46 -4.57 32.87 -6.63
CA ILE A 46 -5.02 33.09 -5.24
C ILE A 46 -3.81 33.24 -4.30
N GLY A 47 -2.76 32.45 -4.49
CA GLY A 47 -1.52 32.57 -3.72
C GLY A 47 -0.86 33.96 -3.88
N LEU A 48 -0.82 34.50 -5.10
CA LEU A 48 -0.31 35.85 -5.37
C LEU A 48 -1.14 36.93 -4.69
N MET A 49 -2.48 36.80 -4.70
CA MET A 49 -3.37 37.70 -3.94
C MET A 49 -3.03 37.71 -2.45
N TYR A 50 -2.74 36.55 -1.85
CA TYR A 50 -2.38 36.48 -0.44
C TYR A 50 -1.02 37.10 -0.10
N MET A 51 -0.10 37.14 -1.07
CA MET A 51 1.22 37.75 -0.87
C MET A 51 1.17 39.28 -0.98
N ASP A 52 0.32 39.82 -1.85
CA ASP A 52 0.18 41.27 -2.08
C ASP A 52 -1.24 41.61 -2.56
N VAL A 53 -2.13 41.86 -1.60
CA VAL A 53 -3.56 42.10 -1.84
C VAL A 53 -3.78 43.43 -2.56
N ASP A 54 -2.97 44.44 -2.24
CA ASP A 54 -3.10 45.79 -2.79
C ASP A 54 -2.77 45.79 -4.29
N ARG A 55 -1.73 45.04 -4.67
CA ARG A 55 -1.36 44.87 -6.07
C ARG A 55 -2.27 43.91 -6.83
N PHE A 56 -2.80 42.89 -6.16
CA PHE A 56 -3.61 41.84 -6.79
C PHE A 56 -4.97 41.64 -6.09
N PRO A 57 -5.94 42.58 -6.21
CA PRO A 57 -7.25 42.49 -5.55
C PRO A 57 -8.22 41.55 -6.29
N LEU A 58 -7.79 40.31 -6.51
CA LEU A 58 -8.47 39.30 -7.33
C LEU A 58 -9.80 38.83 -6.73
N TYR A 59 -10.00 39.01 -5.42
CA TYR A 59 -11.26 38.78 -4.73
C TYR A 59 -12.43 39.59 -5.32
N LYS A 60 -12.17 40.67 -6.07
CA LYS A 60 -13.21 41.44 -6.78
C LYS A 60 -13.75 40.76 -8.03
N TYR A 61 -12.98 39.83 -8.61
CA TYR A 61 -13.25 39.27 -9.94
C TYR A 61 -13.50 37.75 -9.94
N ASP A 62 -13.09 37.04 -8.88
CA ASP A 62 -13.22 35.59 -8.80
C ASP A 62 -13.88 35.15 -7.47
N TYR A 63 -14.98 34.40 -7.56
CA TYR A 63 -15.73 33.93 -6.39
C TYR A 63 -14.91 33.05 -5.45
N ALA A 64 -14.00 32.20 -5.97
CA ALA A 64 -13.15 31.40 -5.09
C ALA A 64 -12.13 32.27 -4.35
N SER A 65 -11.54 33.24 -5.06
CA SER A 65 -10.66 34.24 -4.46
C SER A 65 -11.38 35.06 -3.39
N LEU A 66 -12.65 35.46 -3.65
CA LEU A 66 -13.50 36.14 -2.66
C LEU A 66 -13.77 35.27 -1.44
N TYR A 67 -14.19 34.02 -1.65
CA TYR A 67 -14.43 33.07 -0.55
C TYR A 67 -13.16 32.87 0.29
N CYS A 68 -12.01 32.66 -0.34
CA CYS A 68 -10.74 32.57 0.36
C CYS A 68 -10.46 33.85 1.15
N TRP A 69 -10.66 35.04 0.55
CA TRP A 69 -10.41 36.33 1.19
C TRP A 69 -11.33 36.60 2.40
N GLU A 70 -12.61 36.30 2.30
CA GLU A 70 -13.58 36.40 3.39
C GLU A 70 -13.21 35.47 4.54
N ASN A 71 -12.74 34.27 4.20
CA ASN A 71 -12.33 33.25 5.16
C ASN A 71 -10.82 33.28 5.46
N ARG A 72 -10.10 34.37 5.20
CA ARG A 72 -8.62 34.44 5.29
C ARG A 72 -8.05 34.11 6.67
N LYS A 73 -8.84 34.26 7.73
CA LYS A 73 -8.48 33.84 9.09
C LYS A 73 -8.37 32.31 9.23
N ILE A 74 -9.07 31.57 8.37
CA ILE A 74 -9.11 30.10 8.33
C ILE A 74 -8.29 29.59 7.13
N VAL A 75 -8.45 30.21 5.96
CA VAL A 75 -7.78 29.88 4.69
C VAL A 75 -6.55 30.77 4.53
N ASN A 76 -5.59 30.66 5.45
CA ASN A 76 -4.34 31.43 5.37
C ASN A 76 -3.54 31.06 4.10
N LYS A 77 -2.53 31.87 3.75
CA LYS A 77 -1.57 31.65 2.65
C LYS A 77 -1.03 30.20 2.60
N PHE A 78 -0.88 29.57 3.76
CA PHE A 78 -0.41 28.19 3.88
C PHE A 78 -1.42 27.14 3.44
N PHE A 79 -2.72 27.34 3.65
CA PHE A 79 -3.74 26.44 3.11
C PHE A 79 -3.68 26.41 1.58
N ILE A 80 -3.37 27.55 0.95
CA ILE A 80 -3.16 27.63 -0.50
C ILE A 80 -1.88 26.92 -0.93
N ILE A 81 -0.77 27.08 -0.19
CA ILE A 81 0.48 26.34 -0.43
C ILE A 81 0.24 24.83 -0.37
N ILE A 82 -0.46 24.36 0.68
CA ILE A 82 -0.85 22.96 0.85
C ILE A 82 -1.69 22.50 -0.36
N GLN A 83 -2.67 23.30 -0.76
CA GLN A 83 -3.54 22.99 -1.89
C GLN A 83 -2.77 22.91 -3.22
N ILE A 84 -1.81 23.81 -3.44
CA ILE A 84 -0.88 23.77 -4.59
C ILE A 84 -0.09 22.46 -4.56
N LEU A 85 0.49 22.11 -3.42
CA LEU A 85 1.30 20.91 -3.28
C LEU A 85 0.47 19.62 -3.46
N ILE A 86 -0.75 19.55 -2.93
CA ILE A 86 -1.70 18.44 -3.19
C ILE A 86 -2.01 18.35 -4.69
N THR A 87 -2.18 19.49 -5.37
CA THR A 87 -2.40 19.53 -6.82
C THR A 87 -1.19 18.97 -7.58
N MET A 88 0.03 19.29 -7.14
CA MET A 88 1.25 18.72 -7.69
C MET A 88 1.34 17.19 -7.48
N ILE A 89 0.94 16.66 -6.32
CA ILE A 89 0.86 15.20 -6.11
C ILE A 89 -0.14 14.57 -7.08
N GLY A 90 -1.30 15.20 -7.28
CA GLY A 90 -2.27 14.74 -8.27
C GLY A 90 -1.70 14.68 -9.68
N PHE A 91 -0.91 15.69 -10.10
CA PHE A 91 -0.17 15.64 -11.37
C PHE A 91 0.80 14.46 -11.46
N VAL A 92 1.52 14.15 -10.37
CA VAL A 92 2.41 12.99 -10.32
C VAL A 92 1.61 11.71 -10.52
N GLY A 93 0.46 11.57 -9.86
CA GLY A 93 -0.44 10.43 -10.06
C GLY A 93 -0.96 10.33 -11.50
N ILE A 94 -1.42 11.43 -12.08
CA ILE A 94 -1.93 11.46 -13.46
C ILE A 94 -0.84 11.04 -14.44
N LYS A 95 0.36 11.64 -14.33
CA LYS A 95 1.53 11.29 -15.14
C LYS A 95 1.87 9.80 -15.00
N THR A 96 1.89 9.30 -13.76
CA THR A 96 2.29 7.93 -13.46
C THR A 96 1.33 6.90 -14.04
N PHE A 97 0.02 7.12 -13.96
CA PHE A 97 -0.97 6.11 -14.31
C PHE A 97 -1.57 6.26 -15.70
N PHE A 98 -1.84 7.49 -16.16
CA PHE A 98 -2.58 7.71 -17.41
C PHE A 98 -1.68 8.06 -18.60
N TYR A 99 -0.49 8.60 -18.34
CA TYR A 99 0.48 8.90 -19.39
C TYR A 99 1.57 7.84 -19.54
N THR A 100 1.68 6.91 -18.58
CA THR A 100 2.55 5.74 -18.73
C THR A 100 1.88 4.70 -19.64
N PRO A 101 2.58 4.20 -20.67
CA PRO A 101 2.08 3.12 -21.51
C PRO A 101 1.63 1.89 -20.71
N SER A 102 0.43 1.37 -21.01
CA SER A 102 -0.11 0.17 -20.34
C SER A 102 0.72 -1.09 -20.60
N ASN A 103 1.53 -1.10 -21.66
CA ASN A 103 2.48 -2.17 -21.97
C ASN A 103 3.73 -2.16 -21.09
N ARG A 104 3.94 -1.16 -20.22
CA ARG A 104 5.05 -1.16 -19.26
C ARG A 104 4.84 -2.21 -18.19
N LEU A 105 5.94 -2.85 -17.76
CA LEU A 105 5.88 -3.93 -16.78
C LEU A 105 5.24 -3.48 -15.45
N SER A 106 5.45 -2.22 -15.04
CA SER A 106 4.84 -1.68 -13.81
C SER A 106 3.32 -1.71 -13.87
N ILE A 107 2.73 -1.30 -15.01
CA ILE A 107 1.29 -1.28 -15.19
C ILE A 107 0.77 -2.71 -15.37
N GLN A 108 1.48 -3.58 -16.08
CA GLN A 108 1.10 -4.98 -16.23
C GLN A 108 1.09 -5.75 -14.90
N ILE A 109 2.08 -5.51 -14.02
CA ILE A 109 2.11 -6.09 -12.68
C ILE A 109 0.92 -5.61 -11.86
N LEU A 110 0.62 -4.31 -11.89
CA LEU A 110 -0.55 -3.76 -11.20
C LEU A 110 -1.86 -4.33 -11.75
N TYR A 111 -1.99 -4.45 -13.07
CA TYR A 111 -3.17 -5.02 -13.71
C TYR A 111 -3.35 -6.49 -13.33
N ASP A 112 -2.29 -7.30 -13.38
CA ASP A 112 -2.34 -8.71 -12.97
C ASP A 112 -2.71 -8.84 -11.48
N CYS A 113 -2.12 -8.00 -10.63
CA CYS A 113 -2.31 -7.96 -9.18
C CYS A 113 -3.72 -7.51 -8.75
N ILE A 114 -4.24 -6.45 -9.38
CA ILE A 114 -5.47 -5.79 -8.97
C ILE A 114 -6.64 -6.29 -9.80
N VAL A 115 -6.57 -6.21 -11.13
CA VAL A 115 -7.71 -6.50 -12.00
C VAL A 115 -7.87 -7.99 -12.19
N TYR A 116 -6.83 -8.65 -12.69
CA TYR A 116 -6.92 -10.06 -13.07
C TYR A 116 -7.14 -10.97 -11.85
N ASN A 117 -6.42 -10.73 -10.75
CA ASN A 117 -6.60 -11.48 -9.51
C ASN A 117 -7.99 -11.27 -8.89
N THR A 118 -8.56 -10.05 -8.97
CA THR A 118 -9.91 -9.76 -8.48
C THR A 118 -10.99 -10.36 -9.39
N ASP A 119 -10.81 -10.35 -10.71
CA ASP A 119 -11.71 -11.04 -11.65
C ASP A 119 -11.71 -12.54 -11.39
N GLN A 120 -10.53 -13.13 -11.12
CA GLN A 120 -10.41 -14.53 -10.73
C GLN A 120 -11.08 -14.83 -9.38
N TYR A 121 -10.98 -13.92 -8.42
CA TYR A 121 -11.68 -14.01 -7.14
C TYR A 121 -13.19 -14.09 -7.35
N TYR A 122 -13.76 -13.17 -8.13
CA TYR A 122 -15.20 -13.11 -8.37
C TYR A 122 -15.71 -14.35 -9.12
N LYS A 123 -14.90 -14.89 -10.04
CA LYS A 123 -15.21 -16.15 -10.75
C LYS A 123 -15.18 -17.38 -9.84
N SER A 124 -14.56 -17.28 -8.67
CA SER A 124 -14.36 -18.41 -7.75
C SER A 124 -15.34 -18.40 -6.58
N PHE A 125 -16.43 -17.62 -6.66
CA PHE A 125 -17.45 -17.63 -5.61
C PHE A 125 -18.11 -19.00 -5.47
N ASP A 126 -18.19 -19.44 -4.23
CA ASP A 126 -18.82 -20.71 -3.87
C ASP A 126 -20.36 -20.56 -3.86
N LYS A 127 -21.05 -21.71 -3.92
CA LYS A 127 -22.50 -21.76 -3.87
C LYS A 127 -23.00 -21.34 -2.47
N PRO A 128 -24.13 -20.62 -2.37
CA PRO A 128 -24.63 -20.11 -1.09
C PRO A 128 -24.86 -21.20 -0.04
N GLU A 129 -25.24 -22.41 -0.45
CA GLU A 129 -25.40 -23.56 0.44
C GLU A 129 -24.08 -23.94 1.12
N ASN A 130 -22.99 -24.02 0.34
CA ASN A 130 -21.67 -24.34 0.86
C ASN A 130 -21.16 -23.26 1.82
N ILE A 131 -21.46 -21.99 1.53
CA ILE A 131 -21.11 -20.86 2.41
C ILE A 131 -21.85 -20.99 3.74
N ALA A 132 -23.16 -21.27 3.71
CA ALA A 132 -23.96 -21.48 4.90
C ALA A 132 -23.44 -22.64 5.75
N THR A 133 -23.07 -23.76 5.12
CA THR A 133 -22.47 -24.91 5.82
C THR A 133 -21.12 -24.57 6.46
N LYS A 134 -20.22 -23.87 5.75
CA LYS A 134 -18.93 -23.44 6.33
C LYS A 134 -19.14 -22.50 7.52
N MET A 135 -20.09 -21.58 7.40
CA MET A 135 -20.41 -20.60 8.44
C MET A 135 -21.04 -21.25 9.67
N SER A 136 -21.95 -22.22 9.50
CA SER A 136 -22.54 -22.97 10.61
C SER A 136 -21.49 -23.79 11.37
N ILE A 137 -20.63 -24.53 10.66
CA ILE A 137 -19.54 -25.30 11.27
C ILE A 137 -18.62 -24.41 12.11
N ARG A 138 -18.27 -23.21 11.62
CA ARG A 138 -17.45 -22.27 12.38
C ARG A 138 -18.18 -21.68 13.57
N PHE A 139 -19.45 -21.35 13.40
CA PHE A 139 -20.27 -20.84 14.49
C PHE A 139 -20.34 -21.86 15.61
N ASP A 140 -20.65 -23.12 15.29
CA ASP A 140 -20.70 -24.21 16.26
C ASP A 140 -19.35 -24.42 16.95
N ASN A 141 -18.24 -24.42 16.20
CA ASN A 141 -16.90 -24.55 16.77
C ASN A 141 -16.53 -23.40 17.74
N HIS A 142 -16.81 -22.13 17.38
CA HIS A 142 -16.55 -20.98 18.25
C HIS A 142 -17.49 -20.93 19.45
N TYR A 143 -18.76 -21.24 19.22
CA TYR A 143 -19.80 -21.23 20.25
C TYR A 143 -19.55 -22.33 21.29
N CYS A 144 -19.21 -23.55 20.87
CA CYS A 144 -18.84 -24.65 21.76
C CYS A 144 -17.58 -24.35 22.58
N GLN A 145 -16.54 -23.75 21.98
CA GLN A 145 -15.35 -23.32 22.71
C GLN A 145 -15.66 -22.26 23.77
N HIS A 146 -16.55 -21.30 23.46
CA HIS A 146 -16.91 -20.23 24.38
C HIS A 146 -17.80 -20.72 25.53
N ILE A 147 -18.73 -21.64 25.26
CA ILE A 147 -19.57 -22.30 26.27
C ILE A 147 -18.73 -23.14 27.22
N HIS A 148 -17.76 -23.90 26.70
CA HIS A 148 -16.91 -24.74 27.52
C HIS A 148 -16.03 -23.91 28.48
N HIS A 149 -15.58 -22.73 28.04
CA HIS A 149 -14.82 -21.81 28.88
C HIS A 149 -15.70 -21.10 29.92
N HIS A 150 -16.96 -20.80 29.59
CA HIS A 150 -17.91 -20.10 30.47
C HIS A 150 -18.52 -21.03 31.54
N HIS A 151 -18.73 -22.32 31.23
CA HIS A 151 -19.23 -23.32 32.20
C HIS A 151 -18.20 -23.67 33.29
N HIS A 152 -16.91 -23.54 33.01
CA HIS A 152 -15.86 -23.77 34.02
C HIS A 152 -15.81 -22.66 35.09
N HIS A 153 -16.24 -21.44 34.76
CA HIS A 153 -16.14 -20.28 35.65
C HIS A 153 -17.39 -20.02 36.52
N HIS A 154 -18.53 -20.65 36.23
CA HIS A 154 -19.83 -20.25 36.80
C HIS A 154 -20.55 -21.31 37.67
N ARG A 155 -19.85 -22.34 38.16
CA ARG A 155 -20.48 -23.38 39.01
C ARG A 155 -20.98 -22.91 40.39
N HIS A 156 -20.81 -21.65 40.81
CA HIS A 156 -21.04 -21.27 42.22
C HIS A 156 -22.16 -20.28 42.60
N HIS A 157 -22.95 -19.70 41.70
CA HIS A 157 -24.04 -18.80 42.15
C HIS A 157 -25.34 -18.93 41.35
N GLN A 158 -26.38 -19.49 41.99
CA GLN A 158 -27.76 -19.52 41.52
C GLN A 158 -28.62 -18.48 42.25
N CYS A 159 -29.25 -17.56 41.51
CA CYS A 159 -30.40 -16.79 42.00
C CYS A 159 -31.34 -16.43 40.82
N SER A 160 -32.65 -16.45 41.07
CA SER A 160 -33.74 -16.54 40.08
C SER A 160 -34.09 -15.21 39.36
N SER A 161 -33.79 -14.04 39.94
CA SER A 161 -34.01 -12.74 39.27
C SER A 161 -33.00 -12.45 38.13
N MET A 162 -32.04 -13.36 37.94
CA MET A 162 -30.95 -13.28 36.99
C MET A 162 -31.31 -13.87 35.62
N VAL A 163 -32.47 -14.51 35.45
CA VAL A 163 -32.82 -15.27 34.23
C VAL A 163 -33.01 -14.37 33.02
N MET A 164 -33.72 -13.24 33.15
CA MET A 164 -33.94 -12.30 32.04
C MET A 164 -32.66 -11.54 31.65
N LYS A 165 -31.84 -11.12 32.63
CA LYS A 165 -30.51 -10.55 32.36
C LYS A 165 -29.57 -11.58 31.70
N LYS A 166 -29.61 -12.85 32.12
CA LYS A 166 -28.87 -13.95 31.49
C LYS A 166 -29.34 -14.21 30.05
N LEU A 167 -30.64 -14.14 29.78
CA LEU A 167 -31.20 -14.25 28.43
C LEU A 167 -30.75 -13.11 27.53
N PHE A 168 -30.83 -11.87 28.00
CA PHE A 168 -30.40 -10.69 27.24
C PHE A 168 -28.88 -10.70 26.97
N ILE A 169 -28.07 -11.02 27.97
CA ILE A 169 -26.61 -11.17 27.83
C ILE A 169 -26.28 -12.32 26.86
N SER A 170 -27.01 -13.45 26.94
CA SER A 170 -26.84 -14.58 26.01
C SER A 170 -27.14 -14.20 24.56
N ILE A 171 -28.17 -13.38 24.32
CA ILE A 171 -28.50 -12.87 22.98
C ILE A 171 -27.40 -11.94 22.46
N ILE A 172 -26.92 -10.99 23.27
CA ILE A 172 -25.82 -10.09 22.88
C ILE A 172 -24.54 -10.88 22.59
N ILE A 173 -24.17 -11.84 23.45
CA ILE A 173 -22.99 -12.69 23.25
C ILE A 173 -23.13 -13.51 21.97
N LYS A 174 -24.30 -14.12 21.72
CA LYS A 174 -24.57 -14.84 20.46
C LYS A 174 -24.39 -13.92 19.24
N TYR A 175 -24.90 -12.69 19.31
CA TYR A 175 -24.78 -11.72 18.22
C TYR A 175 -23.33 -11.27 18.00
N LEU A 176 -22.57 -11.02 19.07
CA LEU A 176 -21.14 -10.70 18.98
C LEU A 176 -20.32 -11.86 18.41
N ILE A 177 -20.61 -13.10 18.84
CA ILE A 177 -19.98 -14.31 18.28
C ILE A 177 -20.34 -14.44 16.80
N TYR A 178 -21.61 -14.21 16.43
CA TYR A 178 -22.05 -14.23 15.04
C TYR A 178 -21.30 -13.20 14.19
N ILE A 179 -21.20 -11.94 14.63
CA ILE A 179 -20.42 -10.89 13.95
C ILE A 179 -18.96 -11.31 13.82
N LYS A 180 -18.35 -11.83 14.89
CA LYS A 180 -16.96 -12.29 14.89
C LYS A 180 -16.74 -13.43 13.91
N VAL A 181 -17.65 -14.40 13.87
CA VAL A 181 -17.61 -15.55 12.94
C VAL A 181 -17.82 -15.07 11.51
N TRP A 182 -18.76 -14.15 11.28
CA TRP A 182 -18.99 -13.53 9.98
C TRP A 182 -17.76 -12.78 9.48
N LEU A 183 -17.18 -11.91 10.32
CA LEU A 183 -15.96 -11.18 9.99
C LEU A 183 -14.80 -12.14 9.71
N LYS A 184 -14.63 -13.18 10.52
CA LYS A 184 -13.58 -14.19 10.35
C LYS A 184 -13.79 -15.03 9.08
N SER A 185 -15.02 -15.42 8.79
CA SER A 185 -15.41 -16.13 7.56
C SER A 185 -15.07 -15.29 6.32
N TRP A 186 -15.37 -13.99 6.38
CA TRP A 186 -15.05 -13.06 5.31
C TRP A 186 -13.55 -12.84 5.13
N LEU A 187 -12.80 -12.66 6.22
CA LEU A 187 -11.34 -12.52 6.21
C LEU A 187 -10.62 -13.80 5.74
N GLU A 188 -11.15 -14.98 6.06
CA GLU A 188 -10.63 -16.27 5.61
C GLU A 188 -11.20 -16.73 4.26
N MET A 189 -12.07 -15.91 3.68
CA MET A 189 -12.68 -16.06 2.36
C MET A 189 -13.39 -17.40 2.16
N ASP A 190 -14.19 -17.82 3.13
CA ASP A 190 -14.95 -19.08 3.02
C ASP A 190 -16.00 -19.07 1.92
N HIS A 191 -16.38 -17.88 1.48
CA HIS A 191 -17.28 -17.66 0.35
C HIS A 191 -16.64 -17.94 -1.02
N ILE A 192 -15.40 -18.42 -1.04
CA ILE A 192 -14.67 -18.79 -2.26
C ILE A 192 -14.41 -20.30 -2.28
N ASP A 193 -14.60 -20.89 -3.46
CA ASP A 193 -14.04 -22.20 -3.78
C ASP A 193 -12.52 -22.07 -3.91
N ARG A 194 -11.81 -22.52 -2.87
CA ARG A 194 -10.34 -22.47 -2.81
C ARG A 194 -9.70 -23.28 -3.92
N GLU A 195 -10.28 -24.41 -4.30
CA GLU A 195 -9.69 -25.25 -5.33
C GLU A 195 -9.76 -24.57 -6.70
N MET A 196 -10.90 -23.96 -7.01
CA MET A 196 -11.08 -23.18 -8.23
C MET A 196 -10.13 -21.97 -8.27
N PHE A 197 -10.01 -21.24 -7.16
CA PHE A 197 -9.14 -20.08 -7.08
C PHE A 197 -7.65 -20.46 -7.18
N GLU A 198 -7.22 -21.54 -6.54
CA GLU A 198 -5.81 -21.94 -6.48
C GLU A 198 -5.30 -22.65 -7.73
N LYS A 199 -6.08 -23.62 -8.25
CA LYS A 199 -5.60 -24.54 -9.28
C LYS A 199 -5.89 -24.05 -10.69
N ILE A 200 -7.09 -23.52 -10.92
CA ILE A 200 -7.60 -23.18 -12.25
C ILE A 200 -7.26 -21.73 -12.60
N ASN A 201 -7.52 -20.83 -11.67
CA ASN A 201 -7.40 -19.40 -11.88
C ASN A 201 -6.05 -18.87 -11.38
N LYS A 202 -4.93 -19.13 -12.08
CA LYS A 202 -3.60 -18.59 -11.71
C LYS A 202 -3.36 -17.20 -12.30
N MET A 203 -2.63 -16.34 -11.58
CA MET A 203 -2.14 -15.04 -12.08
C MET A 203 -1.15 -15.22 -13.25
N LYS A 204 -1.10 -14.25 -14.18
CA LYS A 204 -0.28 -14.35 -15.40
C LYS A 204 1.20 -14.13 -15.14
N LEU A 205 1.56 -13.05 -14.45
CA LEU A 205 2.95 -12.67 -14.17
C LEU A 205 3.48 -13.39 -12.93
N PHE A 206 2.59 -13.75 -12.01
CA PHE A 206 2.91 -14.44 -10.75
C PHE A 206 2.22 -15.80 -10.63
N PRO A 207 2.47 -16.75 -11.56
CA PRO A 207 1.78 -18.06 -11.59
C PRO A 207 2.09 -18.96 -10.38
N TYR A 208 3.10 -18.61 -9.58
CA TYR A 208 3.51 -19.32 -8.38
C TYR A 208 3.19 -18.55 -7.08
N ALA A 209 2.42 -17.46 -7.17
CA ALA A 209 1.92 -16.79 -5.97
C ALA A 209 1.02 -17.76 -5.19
N THR A 210 1.25 -17.83 -3.87
CA THR A 210 0.44 -18.68 -3.00
C THR A 210 -1.00 -18.14 -2.92
N ALA A 211 -1.96 -19.01 -2.62
CA ALA A 211 -3.35 -18.61 -2.41
C ALA A 211 -3.46 -17.49 -1.37
N LYS A 212 -2.79 -17.69 -0.23
CA LYS A 212 -2.70 -16.70 0.86
C LYS A 212 -2.21 -15.33 0.38
N CYS A 213 -1.18 -15.29 -0.47
CA CYS A 213 -0.70 -14.04 -1.05
C CYS A 213 -1.79 -13.35 -1.87
N ARG A 214 -2.45 -14.10 -2.75
CA ARG A 214 -3.47 -13.59 -3.65
C ARG A 214 -4.70 -13.10 -2.90
N TYR A 215 -5.11 -13.82 -1.85
CA TYR A 215 -6.17 -13.42 -0.94
C TYR A 215 -5.85 -12.12 -0.22
N ASN A 216 -4.64 -11.99 0.32
CA ASN A 216 -4.21 -10.76 1.00
C ASN A 216 -4.28 -9.54 0.07
N VAL A 217 -3.85 -9.70 -1.18
CA VAL A 217 -3.93 -8.64 -2.20
C VAL A 217 -5.39 -8.24 -2.47
N VAL A 218 -6.29 -9.20 -2.70
CA VAL A 218 -7.69 -8.88 -2.95
C VAL A 218 -8.35 -8.23 -1.74
N LEU A 219 -8.09 -8.76 -0.54
CA LEU A 219 -8.58 -8.19 0.72
C LEU A 219 -8.10 -6.74 0.87
N PHE A 220 -6.82 -6.50 0.58
CA PHE A 220 -6.25 -5.16 0.62
C PHE A 220 -6.94 -4.21 -0.36
N VAL A 221 -7.13 -4.62 -1.63
CA VAL A 221 -7.86 -3.81 -2.62
C VAL A 221 -9.28 -3.50 -2.14
N MET A 222 -10.00 -4.48 -1.60
CA MET A 222 -11.36 -4.29 -1.07
C MET A 222 -11.41 -3.32 0.12
N ILE A 223 -10.48 -3.47 1.07
CA ILE A 223 -10.40 -2.57 2.24
C ILE A 223 -10.11 -1.15 1.79
N ILE A 224 -9.17 -0.97 0.87
CA ILE A 224 -8.85 0.37 0.36
C ILE A 224 -10.01 0.94 -0.45
N ASP A 225 -10.67 0.16 -1.29
CA ASP A 225 -11.85 0.63 -2.03
C ASP A 225 -12.98 1.05 -1.07
N PHE A 226 -13.14 0.35 0.05
CA PHE A 226 -14.06 0.75 1.11
C PHE A 226 -13.61 2.04 1.83
N CYS A 227 -12.32 2.16 2.18
CA CYS A 227 -11.78 3.37 2.81
C CYS A 227 -11.88 4.59 1.87
N THR A 228 -11.58 4.42 0.59
CA THR A 228 -11.73 5.48 -0.42
C THR A 228 -13.19 5.84 -0.58
N PHE A 229 -14.13 4.88 -0.58
CA PHE A 229 -15.56 5.16 -0.59
C PHE A 229 -16.02 5.99 0.61
N ILE A 230 -15.58 5.67 1.83
CA ILE A 230 -15.86 6.48 3.02
C ILE A 230 -15.24 7.88 2.87
N GLY A 231 -13.97 7.95 2.47
CA GLY A 231 -13.28 9.22 2.23
C GLY A 231 -14.01 10.06 1.19
N HIS A 232 -14.58 9.44 0.16
CA HIS A 232 -15.41 10.10 -0.84
C HIS A 232 -16.67 10.67 -0.25
N PHE A 233 -17.39 9.91 0.58
CA PHE A 233 -18.60 10.41 1.23
C PHE A 233 -18.34 11.65 2.07
N ILE A 234 -17.18 11.69 2.75
CA ILE A 234 -16.74 12.84 3.55
C ILE A 234 -16.29 14.01 2.66
N ALA A 235 -15.59 13.72 1.56
CA ALA A 235 -14.92 14.73 0.73
C ALA A 235 -15.75 15.24 -0.48
N ILE A 236 -16.95 14.68 -0.77
CA ILE A 236 -17.92 15.22 -1.73
C ILE A 236 -18.24 16.71 -1.46
N ILE A 237 -17.96 17.20 -0.26
CA ILE A 237 -18.16 18.58 0.15
C ILE A 237 -17.14 19.57 -0.51
N HIS A 238 -15.99 19.12 -1.07
CA HIS A 238 -14.87 20.06 -1.31
C HIS A 238 -14.12 20.07 -2.66
N ASN A 239 -14.56 19.42 -3.75
CA ASN A 239 -13.90 19.43 -5.10
C ASN A 239 -12.42 18.98 -5.18
N LEU A 240 -11.76 18.81 -4.03
CA LEU A 240 -10.43 18.26 -3.78
C LEU A 240 -10.31 16.75 -4.06
N LEU A 241 -11.47 16.14 -4.30
CA LEU A 241 -11.73 14.71 -4.34
C LEU A 241 -10.85 13.95 -5.35
N GLN A 242 -10.65 14.53 -6.53
CA GLN A 242 -9.97 13.87 -7.63
C GLN A 242 -8.43 13.84 -7.45
N LEU A 243 -7.85 14.84 -6.79
CA LEU A 243 -6.42 14.88 -6.50
C LEU A 243 -6.04 13.90 -5.39
N TYR A 244 -6.87 13.83 -4.33
CA TYR A 244 -6.73 12.81 -3.28
C TYR A 244 -6.84 11.39 -3.82
N GLN A 245 -7.73 11.15 -4.79
CA GLN A 245 -7.86 9.86 -5.47
C GLN A 245 -6.55 9.41 -6.13
N TYR A 246 -5.85 10.31 -6.82
CA TYR A 246 -4.61 9.97 -7.51
C TYR A 246 -3.45 9.73 -6.53
N ALA A 247 -3.38 10.50 -5.43
CA ALA A 247 -2.43 10.26 -4.35
C ALA A 247 -2.68 8.92 -3.66
N ALA A 248 -3.94 8.62 -3.34
CA ALA A 248 -4.35 7.33 -2.75
C ALA A 248 -4.05 6.18 -3.71
N LEU A 249 -4.34 6.32 -5.01
CA LEU A 249 -4.02 5.31 -6.02
C LEU A 249 -2.51 5.03 -6.05
N LEU A 250 -1.65 6.05 -5.97
CA LEU A 250 -0.20 5.88 -5.94
C LEU A 250 0.26 5.08 -4.71
N SER A 251 -0.19 5.48 -3.51
CA SER A 251 0.16 4.80 -2.27
C SER A 251 -0.31 3.34 -2.25
N CYS A 252 -1.55 3.11 -2.68
CA CYS A 252 -2.17 1.79 -2.63
C CYS A 252 -1.62 0.83 -3.68
N THR A 253 -1.27 1.32 -4.87
CA THR A 253 -0.61 0.49 -5.90
C THR A 253 0.78 0.04 -5.46
N ILE A 254 1.56 0.92 -4.80
CA ILE A 254 2.84 0.53 -4.19
C ILE A 254 2.61 -0.57 -3.15
N MET A 255 1.67 -0.37 -2.22
CA MET A 255 1.37 -1.36 -1.18
C MET A 255 0.86 -2.70 -1.74
N ALA A 256 0.05 -2.68 -2.81
CA ALA A 256 -0.39 -3.90 -3.48
C ALA A 256 0.78 -4.68 -4.10
N THR A 257 1.71 -3.98 -4.75
CA THR A 257 2.93 -4.63 -5.27
C THR A 257 3.82 -5.15 -4.14
N TYR A 258 3.93 -4.41 -3.04
CA TYR A 258 4.65 -4.85 -1.84
C TYR A 258 4.13 -6.20 -1.34
N GLN A 259 2.81 -6.34 -1.14
CA GLN A 259 2.24 -7.57 -0.60
C GLN A 259 2.60 -8.79 -1.45
N LEU A 260 2.60 -8.61 -2.76
CA LEU A 260 2.94 -9.64 -3.74
C LEU A 260 4.41 -10.04 -3.66
N PHE A 261 5.32 -9.07 -3.67
CA PHE A 261 6.76 -9.31 -3.56
C PHE A 261 7.13 -9.92 -2.20
N HIS A 262 6.64 -9.34 -1.11
CA HIS A 262 6.87 -9.82 0.25
C HIS A 262 6.43 -11.28 0.41
N CYS A 263 5.20 -11.61 0.03
CA CYS A 263 4.70 -12.98 0.16
C CYS A 263 5.48 -13.96 -0.73
N GLY A 264 5.80 -13.55 -1.97
CA GLY A 264 6.59 -14.37 -2.89
C GLY A 264 7.97 -14.68 -2.32
N LEU A 265 8.69 -13.68 -1.85
CA LEU A 265 10.04 -13.82 -1.27
C LEU A 265 10.02 -14.57 0.05
N ASN A 266 9.04 -14.32 0.92
CA ASN A 266 8.91 -15.03 2.18
C ASN A 266 8.69 -16.53 1.96
N GLU A 267 7.88 -16.92 0.98
CA GLU A 267 7.69 -18.34 0.63
C GLU A 267 8.97 -18.96 0.05
N LEU A 268 9.71 -18.23 -0.80
CA LEU A 268 11.01 -18.69 -1.30
C LEU A 268 12.01 -18.89 -0.15
N ASN A 269 12.10 -17.92 0.76
CA ASN A 269 12.95 -17.97 1.94
C ASN A 269 12.56 -19.14 2.86
N ARG A 270 11.26 -19.40 3.05
CA ARG A 270 10.77 -20.53 3.85
C ARG A 270 11.14 -21.87 3.21
N LYS A 271 10.97 -22.01 1.90
CA LYS A 271 11.37 -23.23 1.15
C LYS A 271 12.87 -23.46 1.26
N PHE A 272 13.69 -22.42 1.09
CA PHE A 272 15.14 -22.50 1.24
C PHE A 272 15.51 -22.95 2.66
N TYR A 273 14.95 -22.28 3.67
CA TYR A 273 15.20 -22.62 5.07
C TYR A 273 14.84 -24.07 5.39
N LYS A 274 13.72 -24.58 4.87
CA LYS A 274 13.30 -25.97 5.03
C LYS A 274 14.33 -26.95 4.47
N ILE A 275 14.89 -26.69 3.29
CA ILE A 275 15.95 -27.52 2.69
C ILE A 275 17.17 -27.59 3.62
N ILE A 276 17.58 -26.46 4.20
CA ILE A 276 18.72 -26.41 5.13
C ILE A 276 18.40 -27.18 6.42
N LEU A 277 17.22 -26.98 7.00
CA LEU A 277 16.81 -27.63 8.23
C LEU A 277 16.70 -29.15 8.07
N ASP A 278 16.07 -29.60 6.99
CA ASP A 278 15.91 -31.03 6.71
C ASP A 278 17.27 -31.70 6.51
N ASN A 279 18.21 -31.03 5.84
CA ASN A 279 19.59 -31.53 5.71
C ASN A 279 20.35 -31.55 7.05
N LYS A 280 20.18 -30.52 7.91
CA LYS A 280 20.78 -30.53 9.26
C LYS A 280 20.27 -31.70 10.11
N LYS A 281 19.00 -32.08 9.99
CA LYS A 281 18.43 -33.24 10.71
C LYS A 281 18.95 -34.57 10.19
N ARG A 282 19.24 -34.67 8.88
CA ARG A 282 19.76 -35.89 8.24
C ARG A 282 21.28 -36.08 8.42
N GLN A 283 21.84 -35.79 9.60
CA GLN A 283 23.29 -35.71 9.92
C GLN A 283 24.26 -36.73 9.27
N LYS A 284 23.78 -37.85 8.69
CA LYS A 284 24.58 -38.87 7.99
C LYS A 284 24.56 -38.80 6.44
N GLN A 285 23.63 -38.09 5.79
CA GLN A 285 23.56 -38.01 4.32
C GLN A 285 24.12 -36.67 3.81
N LYS A 286 25.36 -36.68 3.31
CA LYS A 286 26.10 -35.50 2.82
C LYS A 286 25.68 -35.02 1.42
N SER A 287 24.51 -35.38 0.90
CA SER A 287 24.14 -35.07 -0.49
C SER A 287 22.69 -34.64 -0.60
N ILE A 288 22.51 -33.49 -1.27
CA ILE A 288 21.20 -32.97 -1.69
C ILE A 288 20.54 -33.99 -2.62
N ASN A 289 19.27 -34.30 -2.37
CA ASN A 289 18.52 -35.19 -3.27
C ASN A 289 18.04 -34.44 -4.54
N GLN A 290 17.61 -35.16 -5.56
CA GLN A 290 17.20 -34.55 -6.83
C GLN A 290 16.02 -33.58 -6.69
N ASN A 291 15.09 -33.85 -5.77
CA ASN A 291 13.93 -32.98 -5.51
C ASN A 291 14.36 -31.64 -4.87
N GLU A 292 15.27 -31.68 -3.90
CA GLU A 292 15.86 -30.49 -3.27
C GLU A 292 16.67 -29.69 -4.27
N LEU A 293 17.41 -30.35 -5.17
CA LEU A 293 18.14 -29.68 -6.25
C LEU A 293 17.17 -28.95 -7.21
N GLN A 294 16.06 -29.58 -7.58
CA GLN A 294 15.00 -28.95 -8.37
C GLN A 294 14.37 -27.77 -7.63
N GLN A 295 14.14 -27.89 -6.32
CA GLN A 295 13.64 -26.78 -5.50
C GLN A 295 14.63 -25.62 -5.43
N LEU A 296 15.94 -25.88 -5.27
CA LEU A 296 16.97 -24.84 -5.33
C LEU A 296 17.02 -24.17 -6.71
N GLN A 297 16.94 -24.94 -7.79
CA GLN A 297 16.82 -24.36 -9.14
C GLN A 297 15.59 -23.46 -9.29
N PHE A 298 14.45 -23.90 -8.76
CA PHE A 298 13.23 -23.12 -8.74
C PHE A 298 13.43 -21.83 -7.93
N ILE A 299 13.97 -21.90 -6.72
CA ILE A 299 14.20 -20.73 -5.86
C ILE A 299 15.11 -19.72 -6.56
N TYR A 300 16.22 -20.16 -7.13
CA TYR A 300 17.14 -19.30 -7.88
C TYR A 300 16.46 -18.59 -9.06
N ARG A 301 15.71 -19.35 -9.88
CA ARG A 301 14.98 -18.80 -11.04
C ARG A 301 13.91 -17.79 -10.60
N GLN A 302 13.16 -18.10 -9.54
CA GLN A 302 12.11 -17.22 -9.04
C GLN A 302 12.69 -15.95 -8.41
N HIS A 303 13.75 -16.06 -7.63
CA HIS A 303 14.44 -14.89 -7.06
C HIS A 303 14.91 -13.95 -8.16
N ASN A 304 15.64 -14.46 -9.16
CA ASN A 304 16.09 -13.65 -10.31
C ASN A 304 14.93 -13.01 -11.09
N ARG A 305 13.83 -13.74 -11.29
CA ARG A 305 12.64 -13.19 -11.97
C ARG A 305 12.01 -12.05 -11.19
N LEU A 306 11.83 -12.22 -9.88
CA LEU A 306 11.28 -11.19 -9.02
C LEU A 306 12.22 -9.98 -8.94
N SER A 307 13.53 -10.19 -8.86
CA SER A 307 14.52 -9.11 -8.88
C SER A 307 14.49 -8.34 -10.21
N TYR A 308 14.33 -9.05 -11.33
CA TYR A 308 14.16 -8.41 -12.63
C TYR A 308 12.89 -7.54 -12.67
N TYR A 309 11.76 -8.05 -12.15
CA TYR A 309 10.52 -7.29 -12.08
C TYR A 309 10.67 -6.03 -11.22
N GLU A 310 11.28 -6.12 -10.04
CA GLU A 310 11.50 -4.95 -9.19
C GLU A 310 12.42 -3.93 -9.87
N LEU A 311 13.59 -4.34 -10.34
CA LEU A 311 14.57 -3.44 -10.93
C LEU A 311 14.03 -2.75 -12.20
N LEU A 312 13.32 -3.49 -13.05
CA LEU A 312 12.78 -2.95 -14.29
C LEU A 312 11.63 -1.97 -14.01
N THR A 313 10.70 -2.33 -13.13
CA THR A 313 9.57 -1.45 -12.79
C THR A 313 10.04 -0.19 -12.08
N ASN A 314 11.06 -0.31 -11.22
CA ASN A 314 11.71 0.82 -10.60
C ASN A 314 12.33 1.76 -11.65
N LYS A 315 13.16 1.23 -12.55
CA LYS A 315 13.80 2.02 -13.61
C LYS A 315 12.79 2.72 -14.52
N GLN A 316 11.72 2.02 -14.89
CA GLN A 316 10.76 2.53 -15.88
C GLN A 316 9.80 3.56 -15.29
N THR A 317 9.30 3.35 -14.08
CA THR A 317 8.13 4.09 -13.58
C THR A 317 8.35 4.58 -12.17
N TRP A 318 8.61 3.68 -11.22
CA TRP A 318 8.53 4.02 -9.81
C TRP A 318 9.62 4.98 -9.35
N SER A 319 10.84 4.89 -9.89
CA SER A 319 11.94 5.76 -9.46
C SER A 319 11.61 7.24 -9.63
N HIS A 320 11.03 7.62 -10.77
CA HIS A 320 10.63 8.99 -11.06
C HIS A 320 9.40 9.41 -10.26
N SER A 321 8.39 8.54 -10.16
CA SER A 321 7.17 8.84 -9.40
C SER A 321 7.47 9.05 -7.91
N LEU A 322 8.32 8.21 -7.32
CA LEU A 322 8.77 8.32 -5.94
C LEU A 322 9.60 9.58 -5.73
N TYR A 323 10.47 9.94 -6.67
CA TYR A 323 11.23 11.19 -6.62
C TYR A 323 10.32 12.43 -6.56
N TYR A 324 9.35 12.54 -7.47
CA TYR A 324 8.44 13.68 -7.44
C TYR A 324 7.55 13.68 -6.19
N PHE A 325 7.09 12.49 -5.78
CA PHE A 325 6.32 12.36 -4.54
C PHE A 325 7.11 12.85 -3.33
N THR A 326 8.37 12.41 -3.15
CA THR A 326 9.22 12.85 -2.04
C THR A 326 9.47 14.36 -2.05
N ILE A 327 9.79 14.94 -3.22
CA ILE A 327 10.05 16.38 -3.34
C ILE A 327 8.84 17.23 -2.99
N ILE A 328 7.63 16.75 -3.29
CA ILE A 328 6.41 17.50 -2.98
C ILE A 328 5.96 17.24 -1.54
N SER A 329 6.01 15.98 -1.07
CA SER A 329 5.50 15.59 0.24
C SER A 329 6.35 16.06 1.42
N LEU A 330 7.67 16.17 1.28
CA LEU A 330 8.52 16.65 2.39
C LEU A 330 8.22 18.12 2.75
N PRO A 331 8.18 19.07 1.79
CA PRO A 331 7.76 20.44 2.06
C PRO A 331 6.37 20.53 2.69
N ILE A 332 5.38 19.77 2.20
CA ILE A 332 4.02 19.76 2.78
C ILE A 332 4.08 19.51 4.29
N ASN A 333 4.78 18.46 4.71
CA ASN A 333 4.87 18.09 6.12
C ASN A 333 5.60 19.14 6.95
N ILE A 334 6.70 19.70 6.43
CA ILE A 334 7.44 20.74 7.15
C ILE A 334 6.56 21.98 7.32
N THR A 335 5.89 22.43 6.26
CA THR A 335 4.98 23.58 6.32
C THR A 335 3.86 23.34 7.35
N PHE A 336 3.21 22.18 7.33
CA PHE A 336 2.17 21.87 8.32
C PHE A 336 2.65 21.92 9.77
N ILE A 337 3.84 21.41 10.05
CA ILE A 337 4.39 21.42 11.42
C ILE A 337 4.77 22.85 11.82
N CYS A 338 5.37 23.62 10.91
CA CYS A 338 5.69 25.04 11.18
C CYS A 338 4.41 25.83 11.51
N GLU A 339 3.35 25.67 10.74
CA GLU A 339 2.06 26.31 11.01
C GLU A 339 1.51 25.95 12.39
N LEU A 340 1.59 24.68 12.75
CA LEU A 340 1.11 24.20 14.04
C LEU A 340 1.91 24.77 15.23
N ILE A 341 3.18 25.14 15.01
CA ILE A 341 4.07 25.68 16.06
C ILE A 341 3.97 27.19 16.17
N PHE A 342 3.89 27.92 15.05
CA PHE A 342 4.07 29.37 15.03
C PHE A 342 2.78 30.17 14.91
N GLU A 343 1.70 29.60 14.38
CA GLU A 343 0.44 30.31 14.19
C GLU A 343 -0.52 30.07 15.36
N ASP A 344 -1.18 31.14 15.81
CA ASP A 344 -2.23 31.08 16.84
C ASP A 344 -3.53 30.52 16.25
N LEU A 345 -3.54 29.22 16.02
CA LEU A 345 -4.68 28.48 15.46
C LEU A 345 -5.70 28.10 16.54
N SER A 346 -6.99 28.12 16.20
CA SER A 346 -8.02 27.59 17.09
C SER A 346 -7.84 26.08 17.32
N ILE A 347 -8.29 25.57 18.48
CA ILE A 347 -8.16 24.14 18.84
C ILE A 347 -8.73 23.21 17.75
N GLN A 348 -9.82 23.63 17.08
CA GLN A 348 -10.46 22.86 16.01
C GLN A 348 -9.56 22.76 14.78
N ILE A 349 -8.89 23.86 14.41
CA ILE A 349 -7.98 23.92 13.27
C ILE A 349 -6.69 23.16 13.59
N GLN A 350 -6.17 23.26 14.81
CA GLN A 350 -5.02 22.47 15.25
C GLN A 350 -5.30 20.96 15.14
N LEU A 351 -6.44 20.50 15.63
CA LEU A 351 -6.85 19.08 15.52
C LEU A 351 -6.99 18.66 14.06
N LEU A 352 -7.54 19.52 13.19
CA LEU A 352 -7.61 19.27 11.76
C LEU A 352 -6.21 19.13 11.14
N PHE A 353 -5.29 20.05 11.44
CA PHE A 353 -3.92 20.01 10.94
C PHE A 353 -3.18 18.76 11.42
N ILE A 354 -3.30 18.41 12.70
CA ILE A 354 -2.75 17.16 13.25
C ILE A 354 -3.29 15.95 12.49
N SER A 355 -4.61 15.91 12.24
CA SER A 355 -5.22 14.81 11.50
C SER A 355 -4.68 14.69 10.08
N ILE A 356 -4.49 15.82 9.38
CA ILE A 356 -3.95 15.85 8.03
C ILE A 356 -2.48 15.44 8.02
N ILE A 357 -1.67 15.94 8.96
CA ILE A 357 -0.26 15.54 9.12
C ILE A 357 -0.17 14.04 9.36
N ILE A 358 -0.98 13.48 10.26
CA ILE A 358 -0.99 12.04 10.54
C ILE A 358 -1.38 11.26 9.28
N ILE A 359 -2.45 11.66 8.58
CA ILE A 359 -2.88 10.97 7.35
C ILE A 359 -1.81 11.05 6.27
N HIS A 360 -1.21 12.23 6.06
CA HIS A 360 -0.19 12.42 5.04
C HIS A 360 1.12 11.69 5.40
N MET A 361 1.51 11.71 6.68
CA MET A 361 2.63 10.92 7.19
C MET A 361 2.38 9.42 6.98
N LEU A 362 1.21 8.90 7.37
CA LEU A 362 0.89 7.49 7.17
C LEU A 362 0.87 7.10 5.69
N THR A 363 0.22 7.90 4.85
CA THR A 363 0.10 7.62 3.41
C THR A 363 1.41 7.79 2.64
N GLY A 364 2.34 8.62 3.15
CA GLY A 364 3.69 8.78 2.60
C GLY A 364 4.69 7.76 3.15
N LEU A 365 4.82 7.65 4.47
CA LEU A 365 5.82 6.81 5.15
C LEU A 365 5.55 5.31 4.97
N LEU A 366 4.28 4.87 5.02
CA LEU A 366 3.96 3.45 4.95
C LEU A 366 4.41 2.82 3.62
N PRO A 367 4.15 3.41 2.43
CA PRO A 367 4.75 2.95 1.18
C PRO A 367 6.26 2.83 1.24
N PHE A 368 6.98 3.85 1.72
CA PHE A 368 8.44 3.81 1.80
C PHE A 368 8.95 2.69 2.72
N LEU A 369 8.34 2.52 3.90
CA LEU A 369 8.67 1.42 4.82
C LEU A 369 8.41 0.06 4.18
N THR A 370 7.30 -0.09 3.45
CA THR A 370 6.97 -1.34 2.77
C THR A 370 7.98 -1.67 1.66
N LEU A 371 8.42 -0.67 0.88
CA LEU A 371 9.45 -0.84 -0.14
C LEU A 371 10.81 -1.21 0.47
N ALA A 372 11.20 -0.56 1.57
CA ALA A 372 12.42 -0.91 2.31
C ALA A 372 12.37 -2.34 2.85
N HIS A 373 11.20 -2.79 3.31
CA HIS A 373 11.01 -4.16 3.77
C HIS A 373 11.15 -5.17 2.62
N VAL A 374 10.62 -4.88 1.42
CA VAL A 374 10.82 -5.75 0.24
C VAL A 374 12.29 -5.88 -0.12
N SER A 375 13.04 -4.77 -0.10
CA SER A 375 14.49 -4.81 -0.28
C SER A 375 15.16 -5.73 0.75
N ASN A 376 14.79 -5.64 2.02
CA ASN A 376 15.30 -6.53 3.05
C ASN A 376 14.95 -8.01 2.78
N ASP A 377 13.73 -8.31 2.33
CA ASP A 377 13.31 -9.67 1.98
C ASP A 377 14.11 -10.27 0.82
N PHE A 378 14.46 -9.45 -0.19
CA PHE A 378 15.32 -9.88 -1.30
C PHE A 378 16.72 -10.27 -0.83
N HIS A 379 17.27 -9.55 0.15
CA HIS A 379 18.63 -9.78 0.65
C HIS A 379 18.69 -10.84 1.73
N ARG A 380 17.59 -11.14 2.42
CA ARG A 380 17.52 -12.17 3.47
C ARG A 380 17.97 -13.56 3.00
N ILE A 381 17.81 -13.86 1.71
CA ILE A 381 18.24 -15.14 1.13
C ILE A 381 19.74 -15.41 1.32
N ARG A 382 20.58 -14.38 1.42
CA ARG A 382 22.04 -14.50 1.61
C ARG A 382 22.41 -15.28 2.87
N ASN A 383 21.58 -15.18 3.91
CA ASN A 383 21.78 -15.87 5.19
C ASN A 383 21.65 -17.40 5.05
N TYR A 384 20.97 -17.85 3.99
CA TYR A 384 20.75 -19.27 3.70
C TYR A 384 21.75 -19.81 2.67
N ILE A 385 22.39 -18.95 1.86
CA ILE A 385 23.34 -19.40 0.84
C ILE A 385 24.59 -20.00 1.48
N LEU A 386 25.19 -19.31 2.47
CA LEU A 386 26.41 -19.79 3.14
C LEU A 386 26.25 -21.18 3.77
N PRO A 387 25.21 -21.47 4.59
CA PRO A 387 25.00 -22.82 5.12
C PRO A 387 24.74 -23.90 4.07
N MET A 388 24.33 -23.50 2.86
CA MET A 388 23.99 -24.41 1.77
C MET A 388 25.19 -24.76 0.88
N GLN A 389 26.19 -23.88 0.78
CA GLN A 389 27.43 -24.14 0.04
C GLN A 389 28.11 -25.49 0.32
N PRO A 390 28.29 -25.95 1.57
CA PRO A 390 28.91 -27.26 1.83
C PRO A 390 28.03 -28.44 1.41
N LEU A 391 26.70 -28.25 1.26
CA LEU A 391 25.77 -29.27 0.79
C LEU A 391 25.90 -29.50 -0.74
N LEU A 392 26.29 -28.47 -1.48
CA LEU A 392 26.56 -28.56 -2.92
C LEU A 392 28.01 -29.02 -3.16
N LYS A 393 28.25 -30.34 -3.17
CA LYS A 393 29.58 -30.91 -3.48
C LYS A 393 30.08 -30.46 -4.87
N CYS A 394 31.35 -30.03 -4.93
CA CYS A 394 32.02 -29.52 -6.14
C CYS A 394 31.99 -30.49 -7.35
N GLY A 395 31.80 -31.79 -7.15
CA GLY A 395 31.76 -32.76 -8.26
C GLY A 395 30.37 -33.04 -8.85
N GLN A 396 29.28 -32.87 -8.08
CA GLN A 396 27.94 -33.31 -8.50
C GLN A 396 27.00 -32.16 -8.86
N HIS A 397 27.15 -30.99 -8.21
CA HIS A 397 26.23 -29.86 -8.37
C HIS A 397 26.94 -28.52 -8.59
N LEU A 398 28.14 -28.55 -9.18
CA LEU A 398 29.01 -27.40 -9.40
C LEU A 398 28.27 -26.20 -10.03
N ARG A 399 27.46 -26.46 -11.06
CA ARG A 399 26.70 -25.40 -11.75
C ARG A 399 25.75 -24.65 -10.83
N MET A 400 25.10 -25.34 -9.88
CA MET A 400 24.21 -24.68 -8.92
C MET A 400 25.00 -23.94 -7.84
N LYS A 401 26.14 -24.50 -7.43
CA LYS A 401 27.04 -23.85 -6.48
C LYS A 401 27.51 -22.50 -7.01
N ILE A 402 28.11 -22.49 -8.21
CA ILE A 402 28.58 -21.27 -8.87
C ILE A 402 27.46 -20.23 -8.99
N LYS A 403 26.25 -20.64 -9.40
CA LYS A 403 25.10 -19.72 -9.51
C LYS A 403 24.75 -19.05 -8.19
N TYR A 404 24.78 -19.80 -7.08
CA TYR A 404 24.48 -19.26 -5.77
C TYR A 404 25.63 -18.44 -5.19
N ASP A 405 26.88 -18.80 -5.51
CA ASP A 405 28.06 -18.00 -5.15
C ASP A 405 28.01 -16.63 -5.83
N CYS A 406 27.74 -16.59 -7.15
CA CYS A 406 27.53 -15.34 -7.88
C CYS A 406 26.34 -14.54 -7.34
N LEU A 407 25.24 -15.21 -6.94
CA LEU A 407 24.10 -14.54 -6.33
C LEU A 407 24.48 -13.93 -4.97
N TYR A 408 25.23 -14.66 -4.15
CA TYR A 408 25.68 -14.20 -2.85
C TYR A 408 26.59 -12.97 -2.98
N GLU A 409 27.58 -13.03 -3.88
CA GLU A 409 28.47 -11.91 -4.18
C GLU A 409 27.67 -10.67 -4.61
N ARG A 410 26.70 -10.83 -5.53
CA ARG A 410 25.82 -9.74 -5.96
C ARG A 410 25.00 -9.13 -4.82
N LEU A 411 24.52 -9.95 -3.87
CA LEU A 411 23.71 -9.46 -2.74
C LEU A 411 24.57 -8.78 -1.65
N MET A 412 25.85 -9.14 -1.53
CA MET A 412 26.78 -8.58 -0.56
C MET A 412 27.42 -7.29 -1.06
N PHE A 413 27.99 -7.33 -2.26
CA PHE A 413 28.83 -6.25 -2.80
C PHE A 413 28.21 -5.53 -3.99
N GLY A 414 27.22 -6.13 -4.65
CA GLY A 414 26.52 -5.50 -5.76
C GLY A 414 25.53 -4.43 -5.31
N LYS A 415 25.01 -3.69 -6.30
CA LYS A 415 23.92 -2.73 -6.11
C LYS A 415 22.72 -3.40 -5.45
N LYS A 416 22.11 -2.73 -4.46
CA LYS A 416 20.96 -3.30 -3.75
C LYS A 416 19.79 -3.46 -4.70
N ILE A 417 19.11 -4.59 -4.55
CA ILE A 417 17.82 -4.84 -5.18
C ILE A 417 16.78 -4.10 -4.36
N ALA A 418 16.52 -2.85 -4.75
CA ALA A 418 15.64 -1.93 -4.05
C ALA A 418 15.03 -0.92 -5.04
N TYR A 419 13.90 -0.34 -4.63
CA TYR A 419 13.39 0.87 -5.26
C TYR A 419 14.31 2.06 -4.99
N THR A 420 14.26 3.06 -5.87
CA THR A 420 15.10 4.27 -5.76
C THR A 420 14.22 5.52 -5.80
N ILE A 421 14.68 6.60 -5.19
CA ILE A 421 14.06 7.93 -5.28
C ILE A 421 14.83 8.71 -6.35
N GLY A 422 14.53 8.48 -7.62
CA GLY A 422 15.27 9.08 -8.73
C GLY A 422 16.76 8.73 -8.67
N HIS A 423 17.60 9.75 -8.62
CA HIS A 423 19.05 9.62 -8.43
C HIS A 423 19.50 9.90 -6.98
N LEU A 424 18.56 10.20 -6.06
CA LEU A 424 18.88 10.65 -4.72
C LEU A 424 19.34 9.51 -3.81
N ALA A 425 18.53 8.46 -3.70
CA ALA A 425 18.77 7.41 -2.71
C ALA A 425 18.10 6.08 -3.08
N GLU A 426 18.62 4.99 -2.52
CA GLU A 426 17.99 3.68 -2.52
C GLU A 426 17.07 3.55 -1.30
N ILE A 427 15.85 3.04 -1.51
CA ILE A 427 14.85 2.85 -0.45
C ILE A 427 15.18 1.58 0.32
N THR A 428 16.02 1.75 1.34
CA THR A 428 16.41 0.74 2.32
C THR A 428 16.14 1.29 3.73
N PHE A 429 16.14 0.45 4.77
CA PHE A 429 15.97 0.96 6.14
C PHE A 429 17.03 2.01 6.50
N THR A 430 18.28 1.80 6.09
CA THR A 430 19.36 2.79 6.26
C THR A 430 19.05 4.08 5.50
N GLY A 431 18.66 3.98 4.22
CA GLY A 431 18.30 5.14 3.42
C GLY A 431 17.10 5.92 3.97
N LEU A 432 16.13 5.24 4.61
CA LEU A 432 15.01 5.91 5.27
C LEU A 432 15.43 6.64 6.54
N VAL A 433 16.35 6.08 7.32
CA VAL A 433 16.93 6.78 8.48
C VAL A 433 17.70 8.01 8.03
N GLU A 434 18.50 7.90 6.97
CA GLU A 434 19.20 9.05 6.37
C GLU A 434 18.21 10.11 5.89
N ALA A 435 17.16 9.72 5.15
CA ALA A 435 16.13 10.66 4.68
C ALA A 435 15.40 11.36 5.84
N PHE A 436 15.14 10.64 6.93
CA PHE A 436 14.56 11.19 8.15
C PHE A 436 15.48 12.22 8.82
N LEU A 437 16.79 11.99 8.86
CA LEU A 437 17.76 12.97 9.36
C LEU A 437 17.78 14.23 8.48
N HIS A 438 17.78 14.07 7.14
CA HIS A 438 17.69 15.20 6.22
C HIS A 438 16.38 15.99 6.40
N TYR A 439 15.28 15.32 6.70
CA TYR A 439 14.01 15.96 7.04
C TYR A 439 14.13 16.87 8.27
N PHE A 440 14.81 16.43 9.34
CA PHE A 440 15.07 17.31 10.49
C PHE A 440 15.93 18.52 10.14
N VAL A 441 16.97 18.33 9.33
CA VAL A 441 17.81 19.45 8.89
C VAL A 441 16.98 20.47 8.12
N ALA A 442 16.15 20.02 7.18
CA ALA A 442 15.26 20.90 6.42
C ALA A 442 14.24 21.61 7.32
N PHE A 443 13.68 20.90 8.30
CA PHE A 443 12.77 21.45 9.30
C PHE A 443 13.42 22.56 10.13
N PHE A 444 14.63 22.34 10.66
CA PHE A 444 15.34 23.36 11.44
C PHE A 444 15.77 24.57 10.60
N LEU A 445 16.14 24.35 9.33
CA LEU A 445 16.43 25.46 8.42
C LEU A 445 15.20 26.35 8.21
N ILE A 446 14.03 25.75 8.00
CA ILE A 446 12.77 26.49 7.80
C ILE A 446 12.35 27.19 9.10
N ILE A 447 12.45 26.54 10.26
CA ILE A 447 12.26 27.20 11.56
C ILE A 447 13.15 28.42 11.71
N GLY A 448 14.42 28.31 11.31
CA GLY A 448 15.38 29.42 11.37
C GLY A 448 14.94 30.64 10.55
N PHE A 449 14.20 30.44 9.45
CA PHE A 449 13.56 31.52 8.71
C PHE A 449 12.36 32.12 9.45
N TYR A 450 11.45 31.30 9.97
CA TYR A 450 10.29 31.76 10.76
C TYR A 450 10.71 32.60 11.97
N MET A 451 11.73 32.15 12.70
CA MET A 451 12.26 32.89 13.86
C MET A 451 12.89 34.24 13.50
N LYS A 452 13.35 34.42 12.26
CA LYS A 452 13.88 35.70 11.78
C LYS A 452 12.74 36.64 11.38
N GLU A 453 11.68 36.14 10.76
CA GLU A 453 10.51 36.94 10.39
C GLU A 453 9.75 37.46 11.61
N GLN A 454 9.58 36.67 12.68
CA GLN A 454 8.90 37.14 13.90
C GLN A 454 9.67 38.21 14.68
N LYS A 455 10.94 38.49 14.33
CA LYS A 455 11.77 39.54 14.95
C LYS A 455 11.76 40.85 14.15
N LEU A 456 11.17 40.86 12.97
CA LEU A 456 10.92 42.04 12.13
C LEU A 456 9.47 42.48 12.33
#